data_AF-A0A428U5K3-F1
#
_entry.id   AF-A0A428U5K3-F1
#
_cell.length_a   1.000
_cell.length_b   1.000
_cell.length_c   1.000
_cell.angle_alpha   90.00
_cell.angle_beta   90.00
_cell.angle_gamma   90.00
#
_symmetry.space_group_name_H-M   'P 1'
#
loop_
_entity.id
_entity.type
_entity.pdbx_description
1 polymer ?
#
loop_
_entity_poly.entity_id
_entity_poly.type
_entity_poly.pdbx_seq_one_letter_code
_entity_poly.pdbx_strand_id
1 'polypeptide(L)'
;MASLGGYIAGARFTAYGATKFAVRGIWKHSRDDLKVLGIRSNLIAPWFIPTPMTESQVEHLKGKIQFAKVDDVVDAALRCAVDQRIQGRAIAVTPGGNVDLRDDPEGLDAGVEVGRVVSGLDKLIDAVSTMET
;
A
#
# COMPACT_ATOMS: atom_id res chain seq x y z
N MET A 1 1.33 9.59 1.19
CA MET A 1 0.57 8.31 1.17
C MET A 1 0.85 7.57 -0.13
N ALA A 2 1.27 6.30 -0.06
CA ALA A 2 1.61 5.49 -1.22
C ALA A 2 0.42 4.64 -1.69
N SER A 3 0.65 3.35 -1.96
CA SER A 3 -0.29 2.31 -2.41
C SER A 3 0.47 0.97 -2.39
N LEU A 4 -0.23 -0.17 -2.32
CA LEU A 4 0.40 -1.45 -2.63
C LEU A 4 0.98 -1.49 -4.05
N GLY A 5 0.43 -0.69 -4.99
CA GLY A 5 1.04 -0.44 -6.31
C GLY A 5 2.38 0.30 -6.30
N GLY A 6 2.88 0.72 -5.12
CA GLY A 6 4.26 1.19 -4.92
C GLY A 6 5.25 0.09 -4.48
N TYR A 7 4.75 -1.14 -4.35
CA TYR A 7 5.49 -2.35 -3.98
C TYR A 7 5.38 -3.44 -5.04
N ILE A 8 4.23 -3.53 -5.71
CA ILE A 8 3.99 -4.44 -6.83
C ILE A 8 3.80 -3.69 -8.14
N ALA A 9 4.37 -4.25 -9.20
CA ALA A 9 4.11 -3.80 -10.56
C ALA A 9 2.81 -4.43 -11.08
N GLY A 10 1.99 -3.61 -11.74
CA GLY A 10 0.77 -4.06 -12.42
C GLY A 10 0.73 -3.52 -13.84
N ALA A 11 0.32 -4.36 -14.79
CA ALA A 11 0.10 -3.92 -16.16
C ALA A 11 -0.93 -2.77 -16.20
N ARG A 12 -0.76 -1.83 -17.13
CA ARG A 12 -1.68 -0.68 -17.37
C ARG A 12 -1.76 0.35 -16.25
N PHE A 13 -0.92 0.22 -15.22
CA PHE A 13 -0.77 1.22 -14.16
C PHE A 13 0.57 1.96 -14.25
N THR A 14 1.23 2.07 -15.41
CA THR A 14 2.61 2.59 -15.52
C THR A 14 2.80 3.94 -14.83
N ALA A 15 1.98 4.95 -15.19
CA ALA A 15 2.09 6.28 -14.58
C ALA A 15 1.73 6.26 -13.08
N TYR A 16 0.61 5.62 -12.72
CA TYR A 16 0.18 5.51 -11.33
C TYR A 16 1.21 4.78 -10.47
N GLY A 17 1.61 3.58 -10.85
CA GLY A 17 2.64 2.77 -10.22
C GLY A 17 3.94 3.54 -10.05
N ALA A 18 4.47 4.14 -11.13
CA ALA A 18 5.69 4.96 -11.05
C ALA A 18 5.58 6.05 -9.97
N THR A 19 4.47 6.78 -9.89
CA THR A 19 4.29 7.80 -8.84
C THR A 19 4.20 7.19 -7.44
N LYS A 20 3.61 6.01 -7.27
CA LYS A 20 3.49 5.35 -5.96
C LYS A 20 4.82 4.75 -5.49
N PHE A 21 5.64 4.22 -6.42
CA PHE A 21 7.04 3.88 -6.16
C PHE A 21 7.86 5.11 -5.79
N ALA A 22 7.67 6.25 -6.48
CA ALA A 22 8.35 7.49 -6.16
C ALA A 22 8.00 8.01 -4.76
N VAL A 23 6.73 7.99 -4.36
CA VAL A 23 6.32 8.37 -2.99
C VAL A 23 6.96 7.47 -1.93
N ARG A 24 7.01 6.15 -2.16
CA ARG A 24 7.73 5.21 -1.29
C ARG A 24 9.22 5.56 -1.22
N GLY A 25 9.86 5.80 -2.37
CA GLY A 25 11.27 6.16 -2.46
C GLY A 25 11.60 7.45 -1.71
N ILE A 26 10.80 8.51 -1.89
CA ILE A 26 10.96 9.79 -1.20
C ILE A 26 10.85 9.60 0.32
N TRP A 27 9.82 8.90 0.80
CA TRP A 27 9.66 8.64 2.22
C TRP A 27 10.83 7.82 2.78
N LYS A 28 11.25 6.76 2.08
CA LYS A 28 12.31 5.87 2.53
C LYS A 28 13.65 6.60 2.70
N HIS A 29 13.97 7.52 1.81
CA HIS A 29 15.22 8.30 1.90
C HIS A 29 15.14 9.46 2.90
N SER A 30 13.95 9.95 3.23
CA SER A 30 13.79 11.09 4.16
C SER A 30 13.46 10.69 5.60
N ARG A 31 12.98 9.46 5.85
CA ARG A 31 12.48 9.06 7.17
C ARG A 31 13.51 9.14 8.29
N ASP A 32 14.78 8.85 8.00
CA ASP A 32 15.86 8.87 8.99
C ASP A 32 16.31 10.31 9.28
N ASP A 33 16.37 11.16 8.26
CA ASP A 33 16.60 12.61 8.43
C ASP A 33 15.49 13.24 9.28
N LEU A 34 14.23 12.94 8.98
CA LEU A 34 13.08 13.40 9.76
C LEU A 34 13.14 12.90 11.20
N LYS A 35 13.58 11.66 11.42
CA LYS A 35 13.74 11.08 12.76
C LYS A 35 14.79 11.84 13.57
N VAL A 36 15.91 12.25 12.98
CA VAL A 36 16.94 13.06 13.65
C VAL A 36 16.37 14.43 14.06
N LEU A 37 15.47 14.99 13.26
CA LEU A 37 14.76 16.24 13.57
C LEU A 37 13.62 16.07 14.60
N GLY A 38 13.43 14.87 15.16
CA GLY A 38 12.33 14.58 16.09
C GLY A 38 10.96 14.49 15.42
N ILE A 39 10.91 14.39 14.09
CA ILE A 39 9.67 14.28 13.30
C ILE A 39 9.38 12.81 13.00
N ARG A 40 8.18 12.34 13.37
CA ARG A 40 7.71 11.00 13.00
C ARG A 40 7.16 10.99 11.58
N SER A 41 7.61 10.03 10.79
CA SER A 41 7.13 9.80 9.42
C SER A 41 6.87 8.32 9.20
N ASN A 42 5.71 8.03 8.63
CA ASN A 42 5.27 6.67 8.31
C ASN A 42 4.63 6.68 6.92
N LEU A 43 4.60 5.50 6.28
CA LEU A 43 3.98 5.32 4.98
C LEU A 43 2.72 4.47 5.13
N ILE A 44 1.62 4.90 4.51
CA ILE A 44 0.42 4.08 4.37
C ILE A 44 0.29 3.67 2.91
N ALA A 45 0.09 2.38 2.67
CA ALA A 45 0.02 1.74 1.37
C ALA A 45 -1.29 0.95 1.22
N PRO A 46 -2.39 1.60 0.81
CA PRO A 46 -3.67 0.93 0.69
C PRO A 46 -3.72 -0.09 -0.45
N TRP A 47 -4.55 -1.13 -0.26
CA TRP A 47 -5.10 -1.97 -1.33
C TRP A 47 -6.23 -1.23 -2.08
N PHE A 48 -7.02 -1.95 -2.89
CA PHE A 48 -8.25 -1.41 -3.46
C PHE A 48 -9.26 -1.08 -2.35
N ILE A 49 -9.51 0.21 -2.18
CA ILE A 49 -10.53 0.77 -1.28
C ILE A 49 -11.67 1.32 -2.16
N PRO A 50 -12.94 0.99 -1.92
CA PRO A 50 -14.06 1.54 -2.67
C PRO A 50 -14.24 3.02 -2.36
N THR A 51 -13.78 3.88 -3.26
CA THR A 51 -13.87 5.34 -3.18
C THR A 51 -14.18 5.89 -4.57
N PRO A 52 -14.57 7.17 -4.72
CA PRO A 52 -14.75 7.76 -6.05
C PRO A 52 -13.51 7.66 -6.95
N MET A 53 -12.29 7.62 -6.38
CA MET A 53 -11.05 7.43 -7.16
C MET A 53 -10.97 6.06 -7.85
N THR A 54 -11.61 5.05 -7.28
CA THR A 54 -11.47 3.64 -7.69
C THR A 54 -12.75 3.06 -8.26
N GLU A 55 -13.81 3.87 -8.44
CA GLU A 55 -15.16 3.43 -8.79
C GLU A 55 -15.18 2.57 -10.06
N SER A 56 -14.47 2.98 -11.11
CA SER A 56 -14.40 2.23 -12.36
C SER A 56 -13.68 0.89 -12.22
N GLN A 57 -12.70 0.78 -11.30
CA GLN A 57 -12.04 -0.50 -11.02
C GLN A 57 -12.86 -1.39 -10.09
N VAL A 58 -13.61 -0.80 -9.15
CA VAL A 58 -14.44 -1.55 -8.19
C VAL A 58 -15.45 -2.40 -8.94
N GLU A 59 -16.16 -1.85 -9.92
CA GLU A 59 -17.17 -2.61 -10.68
C GLU A 59 -16.56 -3.79 -11.43
N HIS A 60 -15.37 -3.63 -12.03
CA HIS A 60 -14.72 -4.73 -12.75
C HIS A 60 -14.12 -5.81 -11.82
N LEU A 61 -13.66 -5.40 -10.64
CA LEU A 61 -12.97 -6.27 -9.69
C LEU A 61 -13.92 -6.90 -8.65
N LYS A 62 -15.18 -6.46 -8.63
CA LYS A 62 -16.23 -6.99 -7.76
C LYS A 62 -16.39 -8.49 -7.96
N GLY A 63 -16.37 -9.23 -6.85
CA GLY A 63 -16.46 -10.70 -6.85
C GLY A 63 -15.17 -11.43 -7.31
N LYS A 64 -14.15 -10.71 -7.81
CA LYS A 64 -12.85 -11.28 -8.19
C LYS A 64 -11.81 -11.12 -7.09
N ILE A 65 -11.87 -10.01 -6.35
CA ILE A 65 -11.00 -9.73 -5.20
C ILE A 65 -11.80 -9.29 -3.98
N GLN A 66 -11.17 -9.35 -2.82
CA GLN A 66 -11.67 -8.66 -1.64
C GLN A 66 -11.14 -7.23 -1.62
N PHE A 67 -12.01 -6.30 -1.23
CA PHE A 67 -11.67 -4.89 -1.01
C PHE A 67 -11.36 -4.65 0.46
N ALA A 68 -10.43 -3.73 0.72
CA ALA A 68 -10.20 -3.23 2.07
C ALA A 68 -11.14 -2.05 2.36
N LYS A 69 -11.40 -1.75 3.64
CA LYS A 69 -12.37 -0.71 4.01
C LYS A 69 -11.69 0.63 4.22
N VAL A 70 -12.44 1.71 4.02
CA VAL A 70 -11.99 3.06 4.36
C VAL A 70 -11.63 3.14 5.85
N ASP A 71 -12.41 2.48 6.72
CA ASP A 71 -12.16 2.43 8.17
C ASP A 71 -10.77 1.88 8.51
N ASP A 72 -10.27 0.88 7.77
CA ASP A 72 -8.93 0.31 7.99
C ASP A 72 -7.83 1.33 7.64
N VAL A 73 -8.06 2.16 6.62
CA VAL A 73 -7.16 3.27 6.26
C VAL A 73 -7.17 4.34 7.35
N VAL A 74 -8.34 4.67 7.88
CA VAL A 74 -8.50 5.62 8.98
C VAL A 74 -7.80 5.10 10.24
N ASP A 75 -7.97 3.82 10.58
CA ASP A 75 -7.26 3.19 11.70
C ASP A 75 -5.73 3.26 11.50
N ALA A 76 -5.22 2.97 10.31
CA ALA A 76 -3.78 3.08 10.02
C ALA A 76 -3.27 4.52 10.20
N ALA A 77 -4.04 5.51 9.71
CA ALA A 77 -3.71 6.92 9.84
C ALA A 77 -3.73 7.38 11.29
N LEU A 78 -4.75 6.98 12.06
CA LEU A 78 -4.86 7.29 13.48
C LEU A 78 -3.70 6.67 14.25
N ARG A 79 -3.37 5.39 14.04
CA ARG A 79 -2.20 4.76 14.67
C ARG A 79 -0.91 5.51 14.39
N CYS A 80 -0.67 5.90 13.14
CA CYS A 80 0.49 6.72 12.77
C CYS A 80 0.51 8.07 13.50
N ALA A 81 -0.65 8.69 13.69
CA ALA A 81 -0.75 9.99 14.34
C ALA A 81 -0.56 9.88 15.87
N VAL A 82 -1.23 8.93 16.52
CA VAL A 82 -1.37 8.90 17.99
C VAL A 82 -0.35 8.02 18.69
N ASP A 83 0.05 6.89 18.10
CA ASP A 83 0.99 5.96 18.74
C ASP A 83 2.44 6.42 18.50
N GLN A 84 3.05 6.97 19.55
CA GLN A 84 4.43 7.50 19.49
C GLN A 84 5.48 6.42 19.21
N ARG A 85 5.14 5.13 19.37
CA ARG A 85 6.04 4.01 19.07
C ARG A 85 6.14 3.75 17.57
N ILE A 86 5.19 4.26 16.77
CA ILE A 86 5.16 4.05 15.32
C ILE A 86 5.96 5.16 14.62
N GLN A 87 7.15 4.78 14.16
CA GLN A 87 8.08 5.63 13.43
C GLN A 87 8.80 4.81 12.35
N GLY A 88 8.93 5.38 11.16
CA GLY A 88 9.64 4.75 10.04
C GLY A 88 8.99 3.47 9.53
N ARG A 89 7.70 3.24 9.83
CA ARG A 89 6.96 2.04 9.41
C ARG A 89 6.19 2.28 8.11
N ALA A 90 6.07 1.24 7.30
CA ALA A 90 5.19 1.19 6.15
C ALA A 90 4.02 0.24 6.44
N ILE A 91 2.78 0.72 6.35
CA ILE A 91 1.58 -0.03 6.71
C ILE A 91 0.79 -0.32 5.45
N ALA A 92 0.65 -1.60 5.10
CA ALA A 92 -0.31 -2.05 4.11
C ALA A 92 -1.71 -2.10 4.70
N VAL A 93 -2.69 -1.54 4.00
CA VAL A 93 -4.10 -1.67 4.35
C VAL A 93 -4.70 -2.73 3.45
N THR A 94 -4.98 -3.91 4.01
CA THR A 94 -5.42 -5.10 3.26
C THR A 94 -6.84 -5.49 3.66
N PRO A 95 -7.54 -6.36 2.91
CA PRO A 95 -8.85 -6.86 3.32
C PRO A 95 -8.84 -7.61 4.67
N GLY A 96 -7.67 -8.13 5.09
CA GLY A 96 -7.46 -8.75 6.40
C GLY A 96 -7.04 -7.77 7.50
N GLY A 97 -7.00 -6.46 7.21
CA GLY A 97 -6.60 -5.41 8.13
C GLY A 97 -5.21 -4.83 7.85
N ASN A 98 -4.72 -4.08 8.83
CA ASN A 98 -3.45 -3.35 8.75
C ASN A 98 -2.25 -4.26 9.02
N VAL A 99 -1.32 -4.31 8.06
CA VAL A 99 -0.10 -5.12 8.12
C VAL A 99 1.11 -4.20 8.03
N ASP A 100 2.04 -4.37 8.96
CA ASP A 100 3.34 -3.72 8.85
C ASP A 100 4.17 -4.41 7.77
N LEU A 101 4.49 -3.69 6.70
CA LEU A 101 5.21 -4.22 5.54
C LEU A 101 6.67 -4.52 5.84
N ARG A 102 7.26 -3.97 6.91
CA ARG A 102 8.69 -4.11 7.20
C ARG A 102 9.55 -3.67 6.01
N ASP A 103 9.31 -2.45 5.54
CA ASP A 103 10.07 -1.81 4.45
C ASP A 103 11.44 -1.28 4.93
N ASP A 104 12.19 -2.21 5.52
CA ASP A 104 13.51 -2.08 6.10
C ASP A 104 14.38 -3.28 5.65
N PRO A 105 15.71 -3.19 5.76
CA PRO A 105 16.60 -4.29 5.37
C PRO A 105 16.27 -5.62 6.07
N GLU A 106 15.86 -5.57 7.34
CA GLU A 106 15.47 -6.76 8.12
C GLU A 106 14.21 -7.45 7.58
N GLY A 107 13.28 -6.68 7.00
CA GLY A 107 12.10 -7.17 6.30
C GLY A 107 12.32 -7.43 4.81
N LEU A 108 13.57 -7.39 4.33
CA LEU A 108 13.95 -7.53 2.93
C LEU A 108 13.23 -6.49 2.05
N ASP A 109 13.19 -5.24 2.51
CA ASP A 109 12.55 -4.12 1.82
C ASP A 109 11.08 -4.42 1.47
N ALA A 110 10.37 -4.96 2.46
CA ALA A 110 9.01 -5.46 2.42
C ALA A 110 8.79 -6.74 1.60
N GLY A 111 9.83 -7.38 1.08
CA GLY A 111 9.70 -8.56 0.22
C GLY A 111 8.91 -9.71 0.85
N VAL A 112 9.11 -9.96 2.15
CA VAL A 112 8.41 -11.04 2.88
C VAL A 112 6.92 -10.75 2.99
N GLU A 113 6.56 -9.56 3.48
CA GLU A 113 5.17 -9.22 3.77
C GLU A 113 4.40 -8.91 2.49
N VAL A 114 5.02 -8.26 1.50
CA VAL A 114 4.44 -8.10 0.16
C VAL A 114 4.15 -9.46 -0.43
N GLY A 115 5.10 -10.41 -0.39
CA GLY A 115 4.89 -11.78 -0.87
C GLY A 115 3.69 -12.48 -0.24
N ARG A 116 3.43 -12.25 1.05
CA ARG A 116 2.24 -12.79 1.74
C ARG A 116 0.96 -12.07 1.36
N VAL A 117 0.97 -10.74 1.36
CA VAL A 117 -0.19 -9.90 0.99
C VAL A 117 -0.63 -10.17 -0.45
N VAL A 118 0.32 -10.49 -1.32
CA VAL A 118 0.08 -10.76 -2.74
C VAL A 118 0.04 -12.26 -3.04
N SER A 119 0.04 -13.13 -2.03
CA SER A 119 -0.21 -14.55 -2.25
C SER A 119 -1.64 -14.71 -2.80
N GLY A 120 -1.77 -15.08 -4.08
CA GLY A 120 -3.03 -15.05 -4.84
C GLY A 120 -3.19 -13.90 -5.85
N LEU A 121 -2.15 -13.07 -6.07
CA LEU A 121 -2.13 -11.98 -7.05
C LEU A 121 -2.37 -12.44 -8.49
N ASP A 122 -2.11 -13.72 -8.80
CA ASP A 122 -2.39 -14.31 -10.11
C ASP A 122 -3.83 -14.03 -10.55
N LYS A 123 -4.78 -14.17 -9.62
CA LYS A 123 -6.21 -13.87 -9.86
C LYS A 123 -6.47 -12.39 -10.15
N LEU A 124 -5.69 -11.48 -9.56
CA LEU A 124 -5.78 -10.05 -9.83
C LEU A 124 -5.15 -9.71 -11.20
N ILE A 125 -4.00 -10.29 -11.52
CA ILE A 125 -3.33 -10.09 -12.82
C ILE A 125 -4.25 -10.57 -13.95
N ASP A 126 -4.87 -11.74 -13.78
CA ASP A 126 -5.87 -12.28 -14.71
C ASP A 126 -7.14 -11.42 -14.79
N ALA A 127 -7.60 -10.87 -13.65
CA ALA A 127 -8.75 -9.97 -13.62
C ALA A 127 -8.48 -8.62 -14.32
N VAL A 128 -7.26 -8.10 -14.21
CA VAL A 128 -6.86 -6.80 -14.80
C VAL A 128 -6.49 -6.94 -16.28
N SER A 129 -5.94 -8.08 -16.70
CA SER A 129 -5.63 -8.36 -18.12
C SER A 129 -6.90 -8.44 -18.98
N THR A 130 -8.04 -8.84 -18.39
CA THR A 130 -9.35 -8.95 -19.04
C THR A 130 -10.18 -7.66 -19.04
N MET A 131 -9.67 -6.54 -18.55
CA MET A 131 -10.34 -5.23 -18.64
C MET A 131 -10.25 -4.69 -20.07
N GLU A 132 -11.22 -4.89 -20.96
CA GLU A 132 -11.21 -4.14 -22.23
C GLU A 132 -11.40 -2.63 -22.00
N THR A 133 -10.91 -1.82 -22.94
CA THR A 133 -10.89 -0.34 -22.93
C THR A 133 -12.25 0.30 -22.80
#